data_AF-A0A523P0I6-F1
#
_entry.id   AF-A0A523P0I6-F1
#
_cell.length_a   1.000
_cell.length_b   1.000
_cell.length_c   1.000
_cell.angle_alpha   90.00
_cell.angle_beta   90.00
_cell.angle_gamma   90.00
#
_symmetry.space_group_name_H-M   'P 1'
#
loop_
_entity.id
_entity.type
_entity.pdbx_description
1 polymer ?
#
loop_
_entity_poly.entity_id
_entity_poly.type
_entity_poly.pdbx_seq_one_letter_code
_entity_poly.pdbx_strand_id
1 'polypeptide(L)'
;MHNRCDIVYPFKTAYSDDGSLKDSAHGQDAIDDLENDMAGVLKRFLVLIVIIWPQCLYAEQSIKVFALFEKKAIINIDGKRRVLAVGETSPEGLKLIHTDTRNELVEVEIAGRRETLRLGVVSVGGGLGSEGGAQKVVLFAQRGSFYADGSINGSSVKFLVDTGATTIAMNSYTADRIGLDYKRHGRRAMASTAGGIVPMYAMTLKEVKVGGIVMHNIEAGVIEGSHPEQVLLGMSFLSRVNMTRNGNKMELTKRY
;
A
#
# COMPACT_ATOMS: atom_id res chain seq x y z
N MET A 1 12.92 -61.04 31.90
CA MET A 1 14.14 -60.20 31.99
C MET A 1 13.64 -58.79 32.31
N HIS A 2 13.61 -58.42 33.59
CA HIS A 2 14.54 -57.44 34.23
C HIS A 2 14.59 -56.12 33.43
N ASN A 3 14.31 -54.93 33.95
CA ASN A 3 14.09 -54.39 35.30
C ASN A 3 13.44 -52.99 35.08
N ARG A 4 12.42 -52.57 35.85
CA ARG A 4 12.49 -51.68 37.04
C ARG A 4 13.10 -50.29 36.72
N CYS A 5 12.58 -49.14 37.14
CA CYS A 5 11.89 -48.73 38.38
C CYS A 5 11.35 -47.30 38.12
N ASP A 6 10.10 -46.94 38.44
CA ASP A 6 9.60 -46.47 39.76
C ASP A 6 9.96 -45.00 40.07
N ILE A 7 9.18 -44.12 40.70
CA ILE A 7 7.90 -44.19 41.44
C ILE A 7 7.42 -42.73 41.71
N VAL A 8 6.11 -42.50 41.52
CA VAL A 8 5.07 -41.89 42.39
C VAL A 8 5.39 -40.71 43.36
N TYR A 9 4.56 -39.65 43.22
CA TYR A 9 3.87 -38.68 44.12
C TYR A 9 3.93 -38.87 45.68
N PRO A 10 3.39 -37.97 46.59
CA PRO A 10 2.43 -36.84 46.40
C PRO A 10 2.53 -35.60 47.36
N PHE A 11 1.65 -34.60 47.11
CA PHE A 11 0.90 -33.68 48.02
C PHE A 11 1.36 -33.39 49.47
N LYS A 12 1.44 -32.10 49.85
CA LYS A 12 0.51 -31.31 50.73
C LYS A 12 1.19 -30.13 51.47
N THR A 13 0.58 -28.96 51.32
CA THR A 13 0.31 -27.87 52.31
C THR A 13 0.94 -27.91 53.71
N ALA A 14 1.51 -26.80 54.17
CA ALA A 14 0.99 -25.95 55.26
C ALA A 14 2.00 -24.87 55.69
N TYR A 15 1.45 -23.71 56.03
CA TYR A 15 2.06 -22.50 56.58
C TYR A 15 1.58 -22.42 58.04
N SER A 16 2.49 -22.15 59.00
CA SER A 16 2.20 -21.51 60.30
C SER A 16 3.43 -21.49 61.23
N ASP A 17 3.39 -20.52 62.15
CA ASP A 17 4.17 -20.32 63.39
C ASP A 17 5.55 -19.66 63.23
N ASP A 18 5.69 -18.37 63.55
CA ASP A 18 5.61 -17.68 64.86
C ASP A 18 6.86 -17.92 65.73
N GLY A 19 7.39 -16.83 66.31
CA GLY A 19 8.71 -16.88 66.93
C GLY A 19 9.34 -15.51 67.14
N SER A 20 8.71 -14.75 68.04
CA SER A 20 9.28 -13.61 68.78
C SER A 20 10.73 -13.86 69.26
N LEU A 21 11.58 -12.82 69.30
CA LEU A 21 12.23 -12.30 70.52
C LEU A 21 13.33 -11.25 70.22
N LYS A 22 13.06 -10.04 70.73
CA LYS A 22 13.91 -9.12 71.54
C LYS A 22 15.23 -8.50 71.03
N ASP A 23 15.23 -7.17 71.14
CA ASP A 23 16.22 -6.27 71.77
C ASP A 23 17.71 -6.53 71.54
N SER A 24 18.42 -5.58 70.92
CA SER A 24 19.26 -4.59 71.64
C SER A 24 20.20 -3.79 70.72
N ALA A 25 20.16 -2.48 70.93
CA ALA A 25 21.26 -1.50 70.93
C ALA A 25 22.23 -1.33 69.72
N HIS A 26 22.25 -0.07 69.26
CA HIS A 26 23.43 0.74 68.91
C HIS A 26 24.41 0.26 67.82
N GLY A 27 24.34 0.98 66.69
CA GLY A 27 25.47 1.81 66.24
C GLY A 27 26.64 1.07 65.64
N GLN A 28 26.55 0.78 64.34
CA GLN A 28 27.72 0.69 63.48
C GLN A 28 27.37 1.36 62.15
N ASP A 29 27.34 2.69 62.20
CA ASP A 29 27.53 3.52 61.02
C ASP A 29 28.90 3.20 60.41
N ALA A 30 28.94 3.27 59.08
CA ALA A 30 30.10 3.13 58.22
C ALA A 30 30.55 1.68 57.98
N ILE A 31 30.85 1.41 56.70
CA ILE A 31 31.37 0.14 56.14
C ILE A 31 30.27 -0.84 55.71
N ASP A 32 29.31 -0.41 54.89
CA ASP A 32 28.69 -1.28 53.85
C ASP A 32 28.16 -0.47 52.64
N ASP A 33 28.54 0.82 52.54
CA ASP A 33 28.27 1.68 51.38
C ASP A 33 29.18 1.39 50.17
N LEU A 34 30.00 0.33 50.21
CA LEU A 34 30.98 0.03 49.17
C LEU A 34 30.68 -1.21 48.32
N GLU A 35 29.70 -2.05 48.68
CA GLU A 35 29.31 -3.22 47.86
C GLU A 35 28.04 -2.99 47.03
N ASN A 36 27.33 -1.87 47.23
CA ASN A 36 26.14 -1.52 46.43
C ASN A 36 26.42 -0.52 45.28
N ASP A 37 27.65 -0.01 45.15
CA ASP A 37 27.96 1.04 44.16
C ASP A 37 28.49 0.49 42.82
N MET A 38 28.99 -0.76 42.80
CA MET A 38 29.46 -1.41 41.56
C MET A 38 28.31 -1.88 40.66
N ALA A 39 27.15 -2.23 41.23
CA ALA A 39 25.96 -2.64 40.48
C ALA A 39 25.12 -1.44 39.99
N GLY A 40 25.19 -0.31 40.70
CA GLY A 40 24.47 0.92 40.36
C GLY A 40 25.10 1.68 39.19
N VAL A 41 26.42 1.78 39.14
CA VAL A 41 27.15 2.47 38.06
C VAL A 41 27.06 1.66 36.76
N LEU A 42 27.19 0.33 36.82
CA LEU A 42 27.09 -0.52 35.61
C LEU A 42 25.67 -0.51 35.00
N LYS A 43 24.61 -0.47 35.83
CA LYS A 43 23.22 -0.31 35.36
C LYS A 43 22.92 1.09 34.81
N ARG A 44 23.53 2.15 35.36
CA ARG A 44 23.33 3.52 34.88
C ARG A 44 24.04 3.78 33.55
N PHE A 45 25.20 3.16 33.31
CA PHE A 45 25.89 3.27 32.02
C PHE A 45 25.28 2.38 30.91
N LEU A 46 24.74 1.20 31.24
CA LEU A 46 24.05 0.34 30.27
C LEU A 46 22.74 0.93 29.74
N VAL A 47 22.05 1.76 30.53
CA VAL A 47 20.83 2.46 30.09
C VAL A 47 21.14 3.69 29.23
N LEU A 48 22.33 4.29 29.35
CA LEU A 48 22.71 5.46 28.55
C LEU A 48 23.27 5.11 27.16
N ILE A 49 23.82 3.91 26.96
CA ILE A 49 24.35 3.49 25.64
C ILE A 49 23.25 3.02 24.66
N VAL A 50 22.08 2.63 25.16
CA VAL A 50 20.94 2.19 24.31
C VAL A 50 20.08 3.36 23.80
N ILE A 51 20.20 4.56 24.39
CA ILE A 51 19.36 5.72 24.04
C ILE A 51 20.06 6.67 23.04
N ILE A 52 21.35 6.47 22.77
CA ILE A 52 22.12 7.28 21.81
C ILE A 52 22.60 6.40 20.64
N TRP A 53 21.74 5.52 20.14
CA TRP A 53 21.82 5.21 18.73
C TRP A 53 21.15 6.37 18.02
N PRO A 54 21.91 7.16 17.22
CA PRO A 54 21.28 8.11 16.33
C PRO A 54 20.33 7.25 15.50
N GLN A 55 19.03 7.46 15.71
CA GLN A 55 18.01 7.02 14.79
C GLN A 55 18.37 7.78 13.52
N CYS A 56 19.21 7.17 12.69
CA CYS A 56 19.50 7.68 11.37
C CYS A 56 18.19 7.47 10.62
N LEU A 57 17.30 8.46 10.77
CA LEU A 57 16.18 8.71 9.92
C LEU A 57 16.78 9.02 8.56
N TYR A 58 17.17 7.96 7.84
CA TYR A 58 17.28 8.03 6.41
C TYR A 58 15.87 8.31 5.93
N ALA A 59 15.59 9.58 5.67
CA ALA A 59 14.45 9.96 4.86
C ALA A 59 14.62 9.22 3.54
N GLU A 60 13.75 8.24 3.29
CA GLU A 60 13.66 7.55 2.01
C GLU A 60 13.37 8.62 0.95
N GLN A 61 14.40 9.10 0.24
CA GLN A 61 14.23 10.13 -0.77
C GLN A 61 13.37 9.56 -1.89
N SER A 62 12.08 9.85 -1.84
CA SER A 62 11.10 9.25 -2.72
C SER A 62 11.03 10.06 -4.01
N ILE A 63 11.78 9.63 -5.03
CA ILE A 63 11.82 10.32 -6.33
C ILE A 63 10.88 9.61 -7.30
N LYS A 64 9.87 10.33 -7.79
CA LYS A 64 8.86 9.78 -8.72
C LYS A 64 8.67 10.70 -9.90
N VAL A 65 8.75 10.15 -11.11
CA VAL A 65 8.54 10.89 -12.35
C VAL A 65 7.04 10.90 -12.67
N PHE A 66 6.43 12.09 -12.77
CA PHE A 66 4.99 12.26 -13.06
C PHE A 66 4.70 12.51 -14.53
N ALA A 67 5.56 13.27 -15.21
CA ALA A 67 5.39 13.62 -16.61
C ALA A 67 6.73 13.89 -17.27
N LEU A 68 6.84 13.49 -18.54
CA LEU A 68 7.99 13.73 -19.40
C LEU A 68 7.57 14.61 -20.58
N PHE A 69 8.38 15.61 -20.87
CA PHE A 69 8.30 16.46 -22.06
C PHE A 69 9.66 16.41 -22.77
N GLU A 70 9.75 16.98 -23.98
CA GLU A 70 10.96 16.92 -24.80
C GLU A 70 12.23 17.45 -24.10
N LYS A 71 12.09 18.47 -23.25
CA LYS A 71 13.21 19.08 -22.50
C LYS A 71 12.88 19.37 -21.04
N LYS A 72 11.78 18.82 -20.52
CA LYS A 72 11.32 19.07 -19.15
C LYS A 72 10.76 17.80 -18.54
N ALA A 73 10.84 17.70 -17.23
CA ALA A 73 10.16 16.64 -16.48
C ALA A 73 9.44 17.24 -15.26
N ILE A 74 8.31 16.64 -14.91
CA ILE A 74 7.64 16.88 -13.63
C ILE A 74 8.01 15.72 -12.71
N ILE A 75 8.66 16.04 -11.60
CA ILE A 75 9.24 15.04 -10.69
C ILE A 75 8.75 15.36 -9.26
N ASN A 76 8.37 14.33 -8.51
CA ASN A 76 8.23 14.40 -7.06
C ASN A 76 9.60 14.22 -6.44
N ILE A 77 9.99 15.14 -5.58
CA ILE A 77 11.17 14.99 -4.74
C ILE A 77 10.70 15.25 -3.31
N ASP A 78 10.75 14.23 -2.46
CA ASP A 78 10.33 14.30 -1.05
C ASP A 78 8.92 14.90 -0.87
N GLY A 79 7.95 14.45 -1.66
CA GLY A 79 6.57 14.94 -1.64
C GLY A 79 6.34 16.23 -2.42
N LYS A 80 7.38 17.01 -2.74
CA LYS A 80 7.28 18.30 -3.45
C LYS A 80 7.34 18.08 -4.95
N ARG A 81 6.40 18.69 -5.69
CA ARG A 81 6.38 18.64 -7.15
C ARG A 81 7.30 19.72 -7.72
N ARG A 82 8.28 19.32 -8.53
CA ARG A 82 9.18 20.21 -9.25
C ARG A 82 9.02 20.03 -10.76
N VAL A 83 9.12 21.14 -11.47
CA VAL A 83 9.30 21.14 -12.93
C VAL A 83 10.76 21.47 -13.15
N LEU A 84 11.48 20.58 -13.83
CA LEU A 84 12.89 20.79 -14.14
C LEU A 84 13.08 20.78 -15.65
N ALA A 85 13.85 21.73 -16.16
CA ALA A 85 14.39 21.68 -17.51
C ALA A 85 15.67 20.83 -17.55
N VAL A 86 15.98 20.24 -18.72
CA VAL A 86 17.24 19.50 -18.90
C VAL A 86 18.42 20.42 -18.60
N GLY A 87 19.31 19.98 -17.70
CA GLY A 87 20.44 20.73 -17.16
C GLY A 87 20.16 21.45 -15.84
N GLU A 88 18.89 21.62 -15.45
CA GLU A 88 18.48 22.29 -14.21
C GLU A 88 18.63 21.38 -13.00
N THR A 89 19.07 21.95 -11.88
CA THR A 89 19.20 21.26 -10.59
C THR A 89 18.16 21.80 -9.62
N SER A 90 17.41 20.91 -8.99
CA SER A 90 16.41 21.28 -7.99
C SER A 90 17.08 21.68 -6.66
N PRO A 91 16.38 22.44 -5.80
CA PRO A 91 16.87 22.76 -4.45
C PRO A 91 17.17 21.53 -3.58
N GLU A 92 16.53 20.40 -3.89
CA GLU A 92 16.70 19.10 -3.23
C GLU A 92 17.92 18.32 -3.76
N GLY A 93 18.65 18.87 -4.74
CA GLY A 93 19.89 18.29 -5.27
C GLY A 93 19.71 17.30 -6.43
N LEU A 94 18.52 17.23 -7.03
CA LEU A 94 18.28 16.42 -8.22
C LEU A 94 18.52 17.25 -9.48
N LYS A 95 19.42 16.78 -10.35
CA LYS A 95 19.67 17.39 -11.65
C LYS A 95 19.05 16.56 -12.77
N LEU A 96 18.33 17.22 -13.68
CA LEU A 96 17.78 16.56 -14.86
C LEU A 96 18.85 16.49 -15.96
N ILE A 97 19.25 15.28 -16.37
CA ILE A 97 20.31 15.07 -17.37
C ILE A 97 19.71 14.89 -18.77
N HIS A 98 18.72 14.02 -18.89
CA HIS A 98 18.11 13.71 -20.18
C HIS A 98 16.67 13.24 -20.01
N THR A 99 15.84 13.52 -21.02
CA THR A 99 14.44 13.08 -21.10
C THR A 99 14.21 12.31 -22.39
N ASP A 100 13.86 11.03 -22.28
CA ASP A 100 13.43 10.20 -23.40
C ASP A 100 11.92 10.00 -23.32
N THR A 101 11.18 10.84 -24.05
CA THR A 101 9.72 10.76 -24.13
C THR A 101 9.21 9.55 -24.92
N ARG A 102 10.05 8.91 -25.74
CA ARG A 102 9.65 7.74 -26.54
C ARG A 102 9.67 6.46 -25.72
N ASN A 103 10.70 6.31 -24.89
CA ASN A 103 10.87 5.15 -24.01
C ASN A 103 10.36 5.37 -22.58
N GLU A 104 9.84 6.57 -22.30
CA GLU A 104 9.33 6.97 -20.98
C GLU A 104 10.41 6.90 -19.88
N LEU A 105 11.66 7.20 -20.26
CA LEU A 105 12.81 7.18 -19.38
C LEU A 105 13.29 8.61 -19.12
N VAL A 106 13.78 8.85 -17.91
CA VAL A 106 14.48 10.07 -17.55
C VAL A 106 15.79 9.73 -16.87
N GLU A 107 16.85 10.40 -17.27
CA GLU A 107 18.14 10.30 -16.60
C GLU A 107 18.27 11.50 -15.66
N VAL A 108 18.53 11.21 -14.40
CA VAL A 108 18.74 12.20 -13.35
C VAL A 108 20.06 11.95 -12.66
N GLU A 109 20.62 12.99 -12.05
CA GLU A 109 21.80 12.89 -11.20
C GLU A 109 21.43 13.33 -9.78
N ILE A 110 21.67 12.46 -8.81
CA ILE A 110 21.35 12.67 -7.39
C ILE A 110 22.62 12.35 -6.60
N ALA A 111 23.09 13.29 -5.78
CA ALA A 111 24.31 13.14 -4.99
C ALA A 111 25.54 12.65 -5.81
N GLY A 112 25.64 13.08 -7.07
CA GLY A 112 26.72 12.71 -8.00
C GLY A 112 26.60 11.33 -8.64
N ARG A 113 25.52 10.58 -8.40
CA ARG A 113 25.22 9.32 -9.09
C ARG A 113 24.14 9.54 -10.13
N ARG A 114 24.35 8.97 -11.33
CA ARG A 114 23.33 8.97 -12.38
C ARG A 114 22.38 7.81 -12.19
N GLU A 115 21.09 8.12 -12.21
CA GLU A 115 20.01 7.15 -12.13
C GLU A 115 19.04 7.33 -13.29
N THR A 116 18.60 6.20 -13.85
CA THR A 116 17.55 6.19 -14.86
C THR A 116 16.24 5.86 -14.17
N LEU A 117 15.34 6.84 -14.14
CA LEU A 117 14.01 6.68 -13.60
C LEU A 117 13.03 6.47 -14.75
N ARG A 118 12.10 5.54 -14.57
CA ARG A 118 11.00 5.36 -15.51
C ARG A 118 9.84 6.26 -15.12
N LEU A 119 9.09 6.74 -16.10
CA LEU A 119 7.81 7.38 -15.86
C LEU A 119 6.92 6.41 -15.06
N GLY A 120 6.71 6.73 -13.80
CA GLY A 120 5.69 6.07 -13.01
C GLY A 120 4.35 6.60 -13.48
N VAL A 121 3.41 5.73 -13.79
CA VAL A 121 2.03 6.16 -14.10
C VAL A 121 1.45 6.75 -12.83
N VAL A 122 1.65 8.04 -12.61
CA VAL A 122 1.14 8.69 -11.41
C VAL A 122 -0.30 9.08 -11.69
N SER A 123 -1.18 8.20 -11.22
CA SER A 123 -2.43 8.58 -10.59
C SER A 123 -2.28 9.93 -9.90
N VAL A 124 -2.85 10.98 -10.47
CA VAL A 124 -2.88 12.29 -9.81
C VAL A 124 -3.89 12.16 -8.66
N GLY A 125 -3.40 11.64 -7.53
CA GLY A 125 -4.18 11.27 -6.36
C GLY A 125 -3.31 10.41 -5.44
N GLY A 126 -2.51 11.08 -4.61
CA GLY A 126 -1.62 10.46 -3.65
C GLY A 126 -2.37 9.66 -2.58
N GLY A 127 -1.64 8.73 -1.96
CA GLY A 127 -2.07 8.06 -0.75
C GLY A 127 -2.22 9.03 0.41
N LEU A 128 -3.08 8.61 1.36
CA LEU A 128 -3.28 9.11 2.72
C LEU A 128 -3.56 10.62 2.81
N GLY A 129 -4.85 10.95 2.91
CA GLY A 129 -5.33 12.23 3.44
C GLY A 129 -5.08 13.43 2.53
N SER A 130 -5.88 13.56 1.48
CA SER A 130 -6.09 14.87 0.86
C SER A 130 -7.55 14.99 0.45
N GLU A 131 -8.33 15.43 1.42
CA GLU A 131 -9.62 16.06 1.16
C GLU A 131 -9.39 17.30 0.29
N GLY A 132 -10.02 17.33 -0.89
CA GLY A 132 -10.22 18.56 -1.66
C GLY A 132 -9.61 18.62 -3.07
N GLY A 133 -8.79 17.65 -3.48
CA GLY A 133 -8.30 17.58 -4.87
C GLY A 133 -9.22 16.72 -5.75
N ALA A 134 -9.67 17.23 -6.90
CA ALA A 134 -10.42 16.43 -7.88
C ALA A 134 -9.56 15.23 -8.33
N GLN A 135 -9.94 14.02 -7.94
CA GLN A 135 -9.24 12.78 -8.30
C GLN A 135 -9.29 12.60 -9.82
N LYS A 136 -8.13 12.69 -10.48
CA LYS A 136 -8.01 12.66 -11.95
C LYS A 136 -7.08 11.55 -12.42
N VAL A 137 -7.48 10.87 -13.50
CA VAL A 137 -6.71 9.83 -14.18
C VAL A 137 -6.62 10.19 -15.66
N VAL A 138 -5.42 10.06 -16.24
CA VAL A 138 -5.19 10.23 -17.67
C VAL A 138 -4.74 8.90 -18.24
N LEU A 139 -5.42 8.44 -19.28
CA LEU A 139 -5.19 7.16 -19.95
C LEU A 139 -4.84 7.41 -21.42
N PHE A 140 -3.99 6.54 -21.96
CA PHE A 140 -3.67 6.52 -23.38
C PHE A 140 -4.18 5.23 -24.01
N ALA A 141 -4.72 5.33 -25.23
CA ALA A 141 -5.26 4.20 -25.94
C ALA A 141 -4.15 3.21 -26.33
N GLN A 142 -4.39 1.92 -26.09
CA GLN A 142 -3.58 0.80 -26.53
C GLN A 142 -4.42 0.01 -27.54
N ARG A 143 -4.01 0.02 -28.82
CA ARG A 143 -4.74 -0.64 -29.92
C ARG A 143 -6.23 -0.23 -30.01
N GLY A 144 -6.53 1.04 -29.75
CA GLY A 144 -7.89 1.60 -29.81
C GLY A 144 -8.70 1.49 -28.51
N SER A 145 -8.22 0.74 -27.52
CA SER A 145 -8.88 0.55 -26.23
C SER A 145 -8.14 1.28 -25.10
N PHE A 146 -8.86 1.74 -24.08
CA PHE A 146 -8.25 2.36 -22.90
C PHE A 146 -8.17 1.35 -21.77
N TYR A 147 -7.00 1.27 -21.15
CA TYR A 147 -6.77 0.41 -20.00
C TYR A 147 -6.38 1.26 -18.80
N ALA A 148 -6.83 0.86 -17.62
CA ALA A 148 -6.49 1.53 -16.39
C ALA A 148 -6.04 0.52 -15.34
N ASP A 149 -4.91 0.80 -14.68
CA ASP A 149 -4.50 0.04 -13.51
C ASP A 149 -5.30 0.47 -12.30
N GLY A 150 -5.62 -0.48 -11.44
CA GLY A 150 -6.46 -0.24 -10.28
C GLY A 150 -6.51 -1.43 -9.33
N SER A 151 -7.47 -1.39 -8.43
CA SER A 151 -7.72 -2.47 -7.49
C SER A 151 -9.20 -2.62 -7.17
N ILE A 152 -9.59 -3.86 -6.85
CA ILE A 152 -10.91 -4.21 -6.34
C ILE A 152 -10.70 -4.80 -4.95
N ASN A 153 -11.31 -4.19 -3.93
CA ASN A 153 -11.15 -4.58 -2.53
C ASN A 153 -9.68 -4.76 -2.11
N GLY A 154 -8.79 -3.88 -2.60
CA GLY A 154 -7.34 -3.94 -2.34
C GLY A 154 -6.54 -4.86 -3.27
N SER A 155 -7.18 -5.74 -4.04
CA SER A 155 -6.51 -6.65 -4.97
C SER A 155 -6.28 -5.99 -6.34
N SER A 156 -5.03 -5.97 -6.80
CA SER A 156 -4.65 -5.33 -8.07
C SER A 156 -5.31 -5.99 -9.28
N VAL A 157 -5.88 -5.16 -10.16
CA VAL A 157 -6.46 -5.58 -11.44
C VAL A 157 -6.15 -4.56 -12.53
N LYS A 158 -6.20 -5.01 -13.78
CA LYS A 158 -6.16 -4.13 -14.95
C LYS A 158 -7.55 -4.08 -15.58
N PHE A 159 -8.08 -2.88 -15.70
CA PHE A 159 -9.39 -2.62 -16.27
C PHE A 159 -9.28 -2.31 -17.76
N LEU A 160 -10.26 -2.78 -18.53
CA LEU A 160 -10.59 -2.30 -19.86
C LEU A 160 -11.78 -1.34 -19.73
N VAL A 161 -11.63 -0.08 -20.17
CA VAL A 161 -12.72 0.89 -20.15
C VAL A 161 -13.76 0.49 -21.18
N ASP A 162 -14.99 0.19 -20.74
CA ASP A 162 -16.07 -0.28 -21.59
C ASP A 162 -17.38 0.44 -21.24
N THR A 163 -17.76 1.42 -22.07
CA THR A 163 -19.02 2.16 -21.93
C THR A 163 -20.25 1.34 -22.30
N GLY A 164 -20.08 0.19 -22.95
CA GLY A 164 -21.16 -0.74 -23.28
C GLY A 164 -21.55 -1.65 -22.12
N ALA A 165 -20.66 -1.83 -21.13
CA ALA A 165 -20.94 -2.62 -19.95
C ALA A 165 -21.74 -1.82 -18.90
N THR A 166 -22.87 -2.34 -18.44
CA THR A 166 -23.72 -1.66 -17.43
C THR A 166 -23.05 -1.63 -16.05
N THR A 167 -22.37 -2.71 -15.67
CA THR A 167 -21.66 -2.88 -14.38
C THR A 167 -20.20 -3.21 -14.62
N ILE A 168 -19.36 -3.18 -13.57
CA ILE A 168 -18.04 -3.79 -13.67
C ILE A 168 -18.23 -5.28 -13.92
N ALA A 169 -17.60 -5.85 -14.95
CA ALA A 169 -17.75 -7.26 -15.27
C ALA A 169 -16.40 -7.99 -15.24
N MET A 170 -16.37 -9.17 -14.64
CA MET A 170 -15.18 -10.03 -14.63
C MET A 170 -15.57 -11.49 -14.74
N ASN A 171 -14.60 -12.32 -15.14
CA ASN A 171 -14.77 -13.76 -15.17
C ASN A 171 -14.55 -14.40 -13.79
N SER A 172 -15.04 -15.63 -13.62
CA SER A 172 -14.89 -16.40 -12.38
C SER A 172 -13.42 -16.60 -11.95
N TYR A 173 -12.51 -16.87 -12.88
CA TYR A 173 -11.08 -17.04 -12.57
C TYR A 173 -10.48 -15.77 -11.93
N THR A 174 -10.86 -14.59 -12.43
CA THR A 174 -10.41 -13.33 -11.87
C THR A 174 -11.01 -13.12 -10.49
N ALA A 175 -12.31 -13.36 -10.32
CA ALA A 175 -13.00 -13.24 -9.04
C ALA A 175 -12.34 -14.13 -7.96
N ASP A 176 -12.06 -15.40 -8.30
CA ASP A 176 -11.36 -16.34 -7.43
C ASP A 176 -9.94 -15.85 -7.09
N ARG A 177 -9.19 -15.41 -8.11
CA ARG A 177 -7.81 -14.89 -7.93
C ARG A 177 -7.76 -13.70 -6.97
N ILE A 178 -8.76 -12.82 -7.00
CA ILE A 178 -8.80 -11.63 -6.14
C ILE A 178 -9.57 -11.85 -4.83
N GLY A 179 -10.02 -13.07 -4.56
CA GLY A 179 -10.66 -13.46 -3.30
C GLY A 179 -12.12 -13.01 -3.15
N LEU A 180 -12.86 -12.85 -4.25
CA LEU A 180 -14.30 -12.58 -4.19
C LEU A 180 -15.09 -13.87 -4.04
N ASP A 181 -15.72 -14.08 -2.88
CA ASP A 181 -16.68 -15.17 -2.67
C ASP A 181 -18.06 -14.82 -3.28
N TYR A 182 -18.11 -14.75 -4.60
CA TYR A 182 -19.28 -14.34 -5.38
C TYR A 182 -20.40 -15.37 -5.36
N LYS A 183 -20.09 -16.65 -5.10
CA LYS A 183 -21.10 -17.72 -5.00
C LYS A 183 -21.90 -17.62 -3.71
N ARG A 184 -21.27 -17.15 -2.63
CA ARG A 184 -21.92 -16.95 -1.33
C ARG A 184 -22.57 -15.58 -1.17
N HIS A 185 -21.92 -14.52 -1.67
CA HIS A 185 -22.36 -13.14 -1.45
C HIS A 185 -23.03 -12.49 -2.67
N GLY A 186 -22.93 -13.13 -3.84
CA GLY A 186 -23.59 -12.66 -5.06
C GLY A 186 -25.00 -13.21 -5.21
N ARG A 187 -25.83 -12.46 -5.93
CA ARG A 187 -27.17 -12.86 -6.35
C ARG A 187 -27.12 -13.38 -7.78
N ARG A 188 -27.68 -14.56 -8.03
CA ARG A 188 -27.82 -15.10 -9.39
C ARG A 188 -28.61 -14.13 -10.27
N ALA A 189 -28.10 -13.88 -11.47
CA ALA A 189 -28.65 -13.00 -12.49
C ALA A 189 -28.23 -13.48 -13.89
N MET A 190 -28.65 -12.76 -14.92
CA MET A 190 -28.25 -13.02 -16.31
C MET A 190 -27.56 -11.78 -16.88
N ALA A 191 -26.47 -11.98 -17.61
CA ALA A 191 -25.76 -10.95 -18.34
C ALA A 191 -26.11 -11.04 -19.83
N SER A 192 -26.39 -9.91 -20.47
CA SER A 192 -26.40 -9.83 -21.94
C SER A 192 -25.00 -9.51 -22.42
N THR A 193 -24.43 -10.39 -23.25
CA THR A 193 -23.08 -10.23 -23.80
C THR A 193 -23.12 -10.33 -25.32
N ALA A 194 -22.00 -10.02 -25.98
CA ALA A 194 -21.88 -10.23 -27.42
C ALA A 194 -22.08 -11.71 -27.84
N GLY A 195 -21.79 -12.66 -26.95
CA GLY A 195 -22.02 -14.09 -27.16
C GLY A 195 -23.43 -14.57 -26.81
N GLY A 196 -24.34 -13.66 -26.43
CA GLY A 196 -25.69 -13.98 -25.97
C GLY A 196 -25.87 -13.82 -24.46
N ILE A 197 -26.98 -14.36 -23.95
CA ILE A 197 -27.36 -14.25 -22.55
C ILE A 197 -26.69 -15.38 -21.76
N VAL A 198 -25.94 -15.03 -20.71
CA VAL A 198 -25.19 -15.99 -19.89
C VAL A 198 -25.49 -15.82 -18.40
N PRO A 199 -25.41 -16.88 -17.58
CA PRO A 199 -25.53 -16.78 -16.14
C PRO A 199 -24.41 -15.92 -15.54
N MET A 200 -24.76 -15.14 -14.52
CA MET A 200 -23.81 -14.33 -13.76
C MET A 200 -24.22 -14.23 -12.28
N TYR A 201 -23.29 -13.77 -11.44
CA TYR A 201 -23.56 -13.38 -10.07
C TYR A 201 -23.38 -11.87 -9.95
N ALA A 202 -24.47 -11.16 -9.64
CA ALA A 202 -24.45 -9.74 -9.34
C ALA A 202 -24.06 -9.53 -7.88
N MET A 203 -23.10 -8.64 -7.62
CA MET A 203 -22.64 -8.32 -6.28
C MET A 203 -22.21 -6.85 -6.17
N THR A 204 -21.94 -6.41 -4.94
CA THR A 204 -21.42 -5.07 -4.67
C THR A 204 -19.97 -5.16 -4.17
N LEU A 205 -19.07 -4.49 -4.87
CA LEU A 205 -17.68 -4.33 -4.49
C LEU A 205 -17.57 -3.25 -3.42
N LYS A 206 -16.79 -3.51 -2.36
CA LYS A 206 -16.63 -2.60 -1.22
C LYS A 206 -15.84 -1.37 -1.64
N GLU A 207 -14.79 -1.57 -2.41
CA GLU A 207 -13.94 -0.51 -2.93
C GLU A 207 -13.45 -0.85 -4.34
N VAL A 208 -13.51 0.12 -5.23
CA VAL A 208 -12.88 0.09 -6.54
C VAL A 208 -12.01 1.32 -6.66
N LYS A 209 -10.73 1.09 -6.93
CA LYS A 209 -9.75 2.13 -7.21
C LYS A 209 -9.33 2.04 -8.66
N VAL A 210 -9.35 3.17 -9.36
CA VAL A 210 -8.82 3.31 -10.72
C VAL A 210 -7.86 4.48 -10.69
N GLY A 211 -6.56 4.20 -10.86
CA GLY A 211 -5.52 5.17 -10.59
C GLY A 211 -5.70 5.86 -9.22
N GLY A 212 -5.97 7.17 -9.23
CA GLY A 212 -6.17 7.99 -8.01
C GLY A 212 -7.63 8.12 -7.57
N ILE A 213 -8.57 7.57 -8.34
CA ILE A 213 -10.01 7.65 -8.07
C ILE A 213 -10.42 6.45 -7.24
N VAL A 214 -10.96 6.71 -6.04
CA VAL A 214 -11.47 5.68 -5.14
C VAL A 214 -12.97 5.83 -5.00
N MET A 215 -13.68 4.73 -5.20
CA MET A 215 -15.13 4.67 -5.02
C MET A 215 -15.53 3.44 -4.22
N HIS A 216 -16.63 3.58 -3.48
CA HIS A 216 -17.19 2.52 -2.67
C HIS A 216 -18.55 2.10 -3.20
N ASN A 217 -18.97 0.90 -2.82
CA ASN A 217 -20.28 0.35 -3.13
C ASN A 217 -20.57 0.40 -4.64
N ILE A 218 -19.74 -0.30 -5.41
CA ILE A 218 -19.82 -0.38 -6.87
C ILE A 218 -20.43 -1.70 -7.27
N GLU A 219 -21.47 -1.66 -8.09
CA GLU A 219 -22.09 -2.86 -8.63
C GLU A 219 -21.17 -3.57 -9.62
N ALA A 220 -21.08 -4.88 -9.49
CA ALA A 220 -20.29 -5.73 -10.37
C ALA A 220 -20.98 -7.05 -10.67
N GLY A 221 -20.58 -7.66 -11.78
CA GLY A 221 -20.98 -8.97 -12.23
C GLY A 221 -19.81 -9.92 -12.36
N VAL A 222 -19.98 -11.13 -11.84
CA VAL A 222 -19.07 -12.26 -12.09
C VAL A 222 -19.75 -13.24 -13.04
N ILE A 223 -19.17 -13.43 -14.22
CA ILE A 223 -19.63 -14.40 -15.22
C ILE A 223 -18.82 -15.68 -15.04
N GLU A 224 -19.49 -16.83 -15.00
CA GLU A 224 -18.80 -18.12 -14.89
C GLU A 224 -18.07 -18.46 -16.20
N GLY A 225 -16.87 -19.02 -16.08
CA GLY A 225 -15.99 -19.31 -17.21
C GLY A 225 -14.85 -18.30 -17.35
N SER A 226 -14.30 -18.20 -18.58
CA SER A 226 -13.09 -17.42 -18.91
C SER A 226 -13.34 -16.03 -19.47
N HIS A 227 -14.59 -15.68 -19.74
CA HIS A 227 -14.94 -14.40 -20.36
C HIS A 227 -15.71 -13.50 -19.38
N PRO A 228 -15.50 -12.17 -19.43
CA PRO A 228 -14.52 -11.46 -20.27
C PRO A 228 -13.07 -11.76 -19.84
N GLU A 229 -12.12 -11.70 -20.78
CA GLU A 229 -10.69 -11.96 -20.49
C GLU A 229 -10.07 -10.89 -19.59
N GLN A 230 -10.45 -9.62 -19.81
CA GLN A 230 -10.07 -8.49 -18.98
C GLN A 230 -11.26 -8.06 -18.12
N VAL A 231 -10.99 -7.43 -16.98
CA VAL A 231 -12.04 -6.83 -16.15
C VAL A 231 -12.58 -5.60 -16.88
N LEU A 232 -13.87 -5.57 -17.16
CA LEU A 232 -14.53 -4.44 -17.81
C LEU A 232 -14.88 -3.38 -16.76
N LEU A 233 -14.44 -2.14 -16.97
CA LEU A 233 -14.84 -0.99 -16.18
C LEU A 233 -16.09 -0.37 -16.80
N GLY A 234 -17.25 -0.82 -16.32
CA GLY A 234 -18.55 -0.41 -16.84
C GLY A 234 -19.16 0.83 -16.18
N MET A 235 -20.40 1.12 -16.57
CA MET A 235 -21.16 2.32 -16.21
C MET A 235 -21.44 2.48 -14.71
N SER A 236 -21.50 1.39 -13.94
CA SER A 236 -21.55 1.44 -12.46
C SER A 236 -20.44 2.28 -11.82
N PHE A 237 -19.26 2.34 -12.46
CA PHE A 237 -18.15 3.22 -12.10
C PHE A 237 -18.10 4.46 -13.01
N LEU A 238 -18.19 4.27 -14.32
CA LEU A 238 -17.97 5.36 -15.30
C LEU A 238 -19.01 6.49 -15.20
N SER A 239 -20.23 6.22 -14.74
CA SER A 239 -21.26 7.26 -14.52
C SER A 239 -20.90 8.26 -13.41
N ARG A 240 -19.98 7.89 -12.51
CA ARG A 240 -19.54 8.70 -11.36
C ARG A 240 -18.27 9.52 -11.66
N VAL A 241 -17.76 9.46 -12.89
CA VAL A 241 -16.65 10.29 -13.36
C VAL A 241 -17.08 11.14 -14.55
N ASN A 242 -16.45 12.30 -14.70
CA ASN A 242 -16.42 13.03 -15.97
C ASN A 242 -15.39 12.34 -16.86
N MET A 243 -15.80 11.92 -18.04
CA MET A 243 -14.94 11.29 -19.03
C MET A 243 -14.78 12.22 -20.24
N THR A 244 -13.55 12.65 -20.50
CA THR A 244 -13.20 13.46 -21.67
C THR A 244 -12.23 12.70 -22.56
N ARG A 245 -12.57 12.51 -23.83
CA ARG A 245 -11.70 11.85 -24.82
C ARG A 245 -11.22 12.84 -25.87
N ASN A 246 -9.92 12.88 -26.11
CA ASN A 246 -9.29 13.64 -27.19
C ASN A 246 -8.31 12.72 -27.92
N GLY A 247 -8.73 12.22 -29.08
CA GLY A 247 -7.97 11.24 -29.86
C GLY A 247 -7.62 9.99 -29.03
N ASN A 248 -6.32 9.76 -28.84
CA ASN A 248 -5.78 8.64 -28.09
C ASN A 248 -5.63 8.92 -26.59
N LYS A 249 -6.07 10.07 -26.09
CA LYS A 249 -6.04 10.43 -24.67
C LYS A 249 -7.45 10.42 -24.09
N MET A 250 -7.61 9.83 -22.92
CA MET A 250 -8.83 9.87 -22.11
C MET A 250 -8.50 10.42 -20.73
N GLU A 251 -9.36 11.29 -20.22
CA GLU A 251 -9.26 11.85 -18.88
C GLU A 251 -10.51 11.46 -18.09
N LEU A 252 -10.33 10.82 -16.94
CA LEU A 252 -11.38 10.51 -15.98
C LEU A 252 -11.20 11.43 -14.77
N THR A 253 -12.23 12.15 -14.38
CA THR A 253 -12.21 13.01 -13.19
C THR A 253 -13.39 12.67 -12.30
N LYS A 254 -13.17 12.34 -11.03
CA LYS A 254 -14.24 12.02 -10.09
C LYS A 254 -15.22 13.18 -9.98
N ARG A 255 -16.52 12.89 -10.09
CA ARG A 255 -17.59 13.90 -9.94
C ARG A 255 -17.94 14.12 -8.47
N TYR A 256 -18.08 13.02 -7.72
CA TYR A 256 -18.53 12.97 -6.33
C TYR A 256 -17.86 11.80 -5.62
#